data_AF-A0A3M2Y6W5-F1
#
_entry.id   AF-A0A3M2Y6W5-F1
#
_cell.length_a   1.000
_cell.length_b   1.000
_cell.length_c   1.000
_cell.angle_alpha   90.00
_cell.angle_beta   90.00
_cell.angle_gamma   90.00
#
_symmetry.space_group_name_H-M   'P 1'
#
loop_
_entity.id
_entity.type
_entity.pdbx_description
1 polymer ?
#
loop_
_entity_poly.entity_id
_entity_poly.type
_entity_poly.pdbx_seq_one_letter_code
_entity_poly.pdbx_strand_id
1 'polypeptide(L)'
;SLAVAMAATNYAIEGATGEWSAVVCSTGVYAEAFAEETRKKSMKWLKMHAQYDDAHPWEALEIICTLVGNKPSLQLQAELRQAVTKSYDYMYLFLERCIQLDKVKSPRGRVAALEM
;
A
#
# COMPACT_ATOMS: atom_id res chain seq x y z
N SER A 1 -2.72 -10.61 -19.73
CA SER A 1 -4.20 -10.72 -19.71
C SER A 1 -4.78 -9.57 -18.91
N LEU A 2 -5.99 -9.08 -19.25
CA LEU A 2 -6.67 -8.00 -18.53
C LEU A 2 -6.92 -8.35 -17.06
N ALA A 3 -7.49 -9.53 -16.78
CA ALA A 3 -7.78 -9.98 -15.42
C ALA A 3 -6.52 -10.06 -14.55
N VAL A 4 -5.39 -10.50 -15.13
CA VAL A 4 -4.09 -10.61 -14.43
C VAL A 4 -3.52 -9.23 -14.11
N ALA A 5 -3.63 -8.27 -15.03
CA ALA A 5 -3.20 -6.90 -14.79
C ALA A 5 -4.06 -6.23 -13.70
N MET A 6 -5.39 -6.35 -13.77
CA MET A 6 -6.30 -5.82 -12.76
C MET A 6 -6.06 -6.44 -11.37
N ALA A 7 -5.79 -7.75 -11.32
CA ALA A 7 -5.44 -8.42 -10.07
C ALA A 7 -4.14 -7.85 -9.47
N ALA A 8 -3.14 -7.57 -10.31
CA ALA A 8 -1.87 -7.02 -9.89
C ALA A 8 -1.96 -5.56 -9.43
N THR A 9 -2.85 -4.74 -10.00
CA THR A 9 -2.90 -3.30 -9.73
C THR A 9 -4.11 -2.91 -8.88
N ASN A 10 -5.32 -3.06 -9.41
CA ASN A 10 -6.53 -2.54 -8.78
C ASN A 10 -6.95 -3.35 -7.56
N TYR A 11 -6.74 -4.67 -7.59
CA TYR A 11 -6.97 -5.48 -6.40
C TYR A 11 -5.79 -5.38 -5.42
N ALA A 12 -4.60 -5.79 -5.86
CA ALA A 12 -3.47 -5.91 -4.94
C ALA A 12 -2.94 -4.55 -4.44
N ILE A 13 -2.53 -3.65 -5.34
CA ILE A 13 -1.85 -2.40 -4.94
C ILE A 13 -2.83 -1.44 -4.28
N GLU A 14 -4.01 -1.22 -4.85
CA GLU A 14 -4.98 -0.29 -4.26
C GLU A 14 -5.51 -0.82 -2.92
N GLY A 15 -5.85 -2.11 -2.82
CA GLY A 15 -6.27 -2.72 -1.56
C GLY A 15 -5.23 -2.59 -0.45
N ALA A 16 -3.98 -2.98 -0.72
CA ALA A 16 -2.91 -2.80 0.25
C ALA A 16 -2.66 -1.31 0.58
N THR A 17 -2.86 -0.42 -0.40
CA THR A 17 -2.74 1.02 -0.20
C THR A 17 -3.79 1.61 0.71
N GLY A 18 -5.04 1.14 0.59
CA GLY A 18 -6.09 1.49 1.53
C GLY A 18 -5.71 1.08 2.96
N GLU A 19 -5.28 -0.17 3.13
CA GLU A 19 -4.90 -0.69 4.44
C GLU A 19 -3.72 0.06 5.09
N TRP A 20 -2.58 0.19 4.40
CA TRP A 20 -1.41 0.82 5.03
C TRP A 20 -1.63 2.33 5.26
N SER A 21 -2.38 3.01 4.39
CA SER A 21 -2.69 4.43 4.58
C SER A 21 -3.60 4.65 5.79
N ALA A 22 -4.56 3.73 6.04
CA ALA A 22 -5.37 3.71 7.24
C ALA A 22 -4.53 3.48 8.51
N VAL A 23 -3.55 2.55 8.48
CA VAL A 23 -2.62 2.34 9.59
C VAL A 23 -1.87 3.64 9.93
N VAL A 24 -1.35 4.35 8.93
CA VAL A 24 -0.64 5.64 9.13
C VAL A 24 -1.56 6.70 9.76
N CYS A 25 -2.86 6.67 9.46
CA CYS A 25 -3.84 7.65 9.97
C CYS A 25 -4.48 7.26 11.30
N SER A 26 -4.26 6.04 11.80
CA SER A 26 -5.04 5.42 12.89
C SER A 26 -4.98 6.15 14.24
N THR A 27 -3.89 6.86 14.54
CA THR A 27 -3.65 7.47 15.86
C THR A 27 -3.65 9.00 15.86
N GLY A 28 -3.70 9.64 14.69
CA GLY A 28 -3.57 11.11 14.55
C GLY A 28 -2.15 11.66 14.70
N VAL A 29 -1.22 10.92 15.33
CA VAL A 29 0.17 11.36 15.62
C VAL A 29 0.87 11.91 14.37
N TYR A 30 0.79 11.20 13.24
CA TYR A 30 1.43 11.66 12.00
C TYR A 30 0.81 12.95 11.43
N ALA A 31 -0.52 13.11 11.58
CA ALA A 31 -1.21 14.31 11.11
C ALA A 31 -0.90 15.53 12.00
N GLU A 32 -0.80 15.33 13.31
CA GLU A 32 -0.53 16.37 14.29
C GLU A 32 0.90 16.90 14.22
N ALA A 33 1.84 16.12 13.67
CA ALA A 33 3.21 16.56 13.38
C ALA A 33 3.29 17.67 12.32
N PHE A 34 2.25 17.87 11.50
CA PHE A 34 2.16 19.01 10.60
C PHE A 34 1.56 20.24 11.29
N ALA A 35 2.12 21.41 10.98
CA ALA A 35 1.56 22.70 11.37
C ALA A 35 0.11 22.84 10.87
N GLU A 36 -0.74 23.46 11.68
CA GLU A 36 -2.20 23.48 11.47
C GLU A 36 -2.59 24.03 10.10
N GLU A 37 -1.91 25.09 9.66
CA GLU A 37 -2.17 25.77 8.39
C GLU A 37 -1.87 24.90 7.15
N THR A 38 -0.96 23.93 7.26
CA THR A 38 -0.59 23.04 6.15
C THR A 38 -1.19 21.65 6.26
N ARG A 39 -1.59 21.22 7.46
CA ARG A 39 -2.03 19.84 7.77
C ARG A 39 -3.07 19.29 6.80
N LYS A 40 -4.10 20.08 6.46
CA LYS A 40 -5.17 19.64 5.54
C LYS A 40 -4.62 19.31 4.14
N LYS A 41 -3.71 20.13 3.63
CA LYS A 41 -3.08 19.93 2.31
C LYS A 41 -2.13 18.74 2.37
N SER A 42 -1.29 18.65 3.40
CA SER A 42 -0.31 17.57 3.58
C SER A 42 -0.97 16.19 3.72
N MET A 43 -2.11 16.11 4.43
CA MET A 43 -2.81 14.85 4.68
C MET A 43 -3.81 14.44 3.60
N LYS A 44 -4.02 15.25 2.56
CA LYS A 44 -5.13 15.03 1.60
C LYS A 44 -5.06 13.67 0.91
N TRP A 45 -3.89 13.24 0.43
CA TRP A 45 -3.74 11.96 -0.27
C TRP A 45 -4.02 10.78 0.66
N LEU A 46 -3.45 10.79 1.87
CA LEU A 46 -3.66 9.75 2.88
C LEU A 46 -5.14 9.64 3.25
N LYS A 47 -5.82 10.76 3.50
CA LYS A 47 -7.25 10.76 3.83
C LYS A 47 -8.17 10.26 2.70
N MET A 48 -7.73 10.36 1.44
CA MET A 48 -8.51 9.83 0.31
C MET A 48 -8.40 8.32 0.18
N HIS A 49 -7.28 7.72 0.58
CA HIS A 49 -7.05 6.28 0.46
C HIS A 49 -7.31 5.52 1.77
N ALA A 50 -7.20 6.17 2.93
CA ALA A 50 -7.43 5.59 4.25
C ALA A 50 -8.93 5.37 4.59
N GLN A 51 -9.79 5.20 3.58
CA GLN A 51 -11.22 5.03 3.76
C GLN A 51 -11.51 3.61 4.23
N TYR A 52 -12.19 3.48 5.38
CA TYR A 52 -12.52 2.18 5.98
C TYR A 52 -13.52 1.38 5.10
N ASP A 53 -14.30 2.07 4.28
CA ASP A 53 -15.31 1.55 3.36
C ASP A 53 -14.85 1.59 1.89
N ASP A 54 -13.53 1.54 1.64
CA ASP A 54 -13.01 1.51 0.28
C ASP A 54 -13.48 0.26 -0.48
N ALA A 55 -14.43 0.47 -1.40
CA ALA A 55 -15.02 -0.58 -2.22
C ALA A 55 -14.14 -0.95 -3.43
N HIS A 56 -13.20 -0.09 -3.84
CA HIS A 56 -12.44 -0.26 -5.08
C HIS A 56 -11.76 -1.64 -5.22
N PRO A 57 -11.03 -2.19 -4.22
CA PRO A 57 -10.43 -3.52 -4.36
C PRO A 57 -11.48 -4.63 -4.49
N TRP A 58 -12.65 -4.49 -3.84
CA TRP A 58 -13.73 -5.48 -3.93
C TRP A 58 -14.43 -5.43 -5.29
N GLU A 59 -14.68 -4.24 -5.83
CA GLU A 59 -15.19 -4.05 -7.20
C GLU A 59 -14.21 -4.63 -8.24
N ALA A 60 -12.90 -4.40 -8.05
CA ALA A 60 -11.88 -5.00 -8.91
C ALA A 60 -11.92 -6.53 -8.84
N LEU A 61 -12.07 -7.10 -7.65
CA LEU A 61 -12.19 -8.56 -7.47
C LEU A 61 -13.44 -9.12 -8.13
N GLU A 62 -14.58 -8.42 -8.05
CA GLU A 62 -15.81 -8.81 -8.74
C GLU A 62 -15.62 -8.83 -10.26
N ILE A 63 -14.97 -7.82 -10.85
CA ILE A 63 -14.66 -7.78 -12.28
C ILE A 63 -13.73 -8.93 -12.66
N ILE A 64 -12.67 -9.19 -11.88
CA ILE A 64 -11.74 -10.29 -12.13
C ILE A 64 -12.47 -11.63 -12.13
N CYS A 65 -13.28 -11.90 -11.10
CA CYS A 65 -14.09 -13.12 -10.99
C CYS A 65 -15.06 -13.26 -12.17
N THR A 66 -15.67 -12.17 -12.61
CA THR A 66 -16.57 -12.14 -13.78
C THR A 66 -15.82 -12.46 -15.08
N LEU A 67 -14.62 -11.89 -15.27
CA LEU A 67 -13.79 -12.12 -16.47
C LEU A 67 -13.28 -13.57 -16.57
N VAL A 68 -12.94 -14.20 -15.43
CA VAL A 68 -12.37 -15.56 -15.43
C VAL A 68 -13.42 -16.66 -15.30
N GLY A 69 -14.63 -16.30 -14.88
CA GLY A 69 -15.76 -17.20 -14.70
C GLY A 69 -15.63 -18.14 -13.51
N ASN A 70 -16.63 -19.02 -13.35
CA ASN A 70 -16.75 -19.90 -12.18
C ASN A 70 -15.86 -21.15 -12.21
N LYS A 71 -15.17 -21.41 -13.32
CA LYS A 71 -14.32 -22.61 -13.51
C LYS A 71 -13.01 -22.27 -14.22
N PRO A 72 -12.18 -21.36 -13.67
CA PRO A 72 -10.90 -21.01 -14.27
C PRO A 72 -9.95 -22.20 -14.19
N SER A 73 -9.10 -22.36 -15.21
CA SER A 73 -8.06 -23.39 -15.20
C SER A 73 -7.07 -23.18 -14.05
N LEU A 74 -6.45 -24.26 -13.56
CA LEU A 74 -5.42 -24.18 -12.52
C LEU A 74 -4.26 -23.26 -12.92
N GLN A 75 -3.93 -23.22 -14.22
CA GLN A 75 -2.91 -22.34 -14.76
C GLN A 75 -3.28 -20.86 -14.58
N LEU A 76 -4.52 -20.48 -14.90
CA LEU A 76 -4.99 -19.10 -14.73
C LEU A 76 -5.07 -18.70 -13.25
N GLN A 77 -5.53 -19.61 -12.39
CA GLN A 77 -5.53 -19.37 -10.94
C GLN A 77 -4.10 -19.14 -10.42
N ALA A 78 -3.13 -19.92 -10.89
CA ALA A 78 -1.73 -19.74 -10.54
C ALA A 78 -1.17 -18.41 -11.07
N GLU A 79 -1.53 -18.00 -12.29
CA GLU A 79 -1.09 -16.73 -12.89
C GLU A 79 -1.63 -15.52 -12.10
N LEU A 80 -2.92 -15.52 -11.75
CA LEU A 80 -3.55 -14.49 -10.90
C LEU A 80 -2.84 -14.40 -9.55
N ARG A 81 -2.66 -15.54 -8.88
CA ARG A 81 -1.98 -15.59 -7.58
C ARG A 81 -0.55 -15.06 -7.67
N GLN A 82 0.21 -15.47 -8.69
CA GLN A 82 1.57 -14.99 -8.90
C GLN A 82 1.61 -13.49 -9.17
N ALA A 83 0.65 -12.94 -9.91
CA ALA A 83 0.59 -11.51 -10.18
C ALA A 83 0.26 -10.70 -8.92
N VAL A 84 -0.73 -11.12 -8.14
CA VAL A 84 -1.10 -10.50 -6.85
C VAL A 84 0.08 -10.53 -5.87
N THR A 85 0.65 -11.72 -5.66
CA THR A 85 1.78 -11.88 -4.73
C THR A 85 3.01 -11.11 -5.16
N LYS A 86 3.32 -11.07 -6.47
CA LYS A 86 4.44 -10.26 -6.98
C LYS A 86 4.27 -8.76 -6.72
N SER A 87 3.05 -8.23 -6.81
CA SER A 87 2.79 -6.84 -6.43
C SER A 87 3.11 -6.59 -4.96
N TYR A 88 2.67 -7.47 -4.07
CA TYR A 88 2.99 -7.39 -2.64
C TYR A 88 4.49 -7.56 -2.37
N ASP A 89 5.15 -8.51 -3.02
CA ASP A 89 6.59 -8.75 -2.87
C ASP A 89 7.41 -7.52 -3.26
N TYR A 90 7.02 -6.80 -4.32
CA TYR A 90 7.69 -5.56 -4.70
C TYR A 90 7.41 -4.41 -3.74
N MET A 91 6.18 -4.30 -3.20
CA MET A 91 5.89 -3.34 -2.12
C MET A 91 6.72 -3.66 -0.88
N TYR A 92 6.83 -4.94 -0.51
CA TYR A 92 7.64 -5.40 0.61
C TYR A 92 9.13 -5.10 0.39
N LEU A 93 9.68 -5.44 -0.78
CA LEU A 93 11.07 -5.17 -1.14
C LEU A 93 11.39 -3.67 -1.07
N PHE A 94 10.45 -2.82 -1.52
CA PHE A 94 10.57 -1.38 -1.39
C PHE A 94 10.66 -0.94 0.09
N LEU A 95 9.75 -1.43 0.93
CA LEU A 95 9.70 -1.08 2.35
C LEU A 95 10.92 -1.60 3.11
N GLU A 96 11.38 -2.82 2.82
CA GLU A 96 12.60 -3.39 3.37
C GLU A 96 13.80 -2.48 3.10
N ARG A 97 13.93 -1.99 1.86
CA ARG A 97 15.02 -1.08 1.51
C ARG A 97 14.92 0.25 2.27
N CYS A 98 13.72 0.80 2.43
CA CYS A 98 13.49 2.01 3.22
C CYS A 98 13.89 1.83 4.69
N ILE A 99 13.48 0.72 5.32
CA ILE A 99 13.80 0.41 6.72
C ILE A 99 15.31 0.19 6.91
N GLN A 100 15.98 -0.48 5.97
CA GLN A 100 17.43 -0.64 6.00
C GLN A 100 18.15 0.71 6.01
N LEU A 101 17.70 1.68 5.20
CA LEU A 101 18.28 3.02 5.16
C LEU A 101 17.98 3.82 6.43
N ASP A 102 16.80 3.68 7.00
CA ASP A 102 16.41 4.35 8.25
C ASP A 102 17.27 3.89 9.44
N LYS A 103 17.50 2.58 9.54
CA LYS A 103 18.43 1.98 10.52
C LYS A 103 19.87 2.49 10.39
N VAL A 104 20.31 2.94 9.21
CA VAL A 104 21.64 3.52 9.01
C VAL A 104 21.68 5.01 9.36
N LYS A 105 20.56 5.74 9.20
CA LYS A 105 20.45 7.17 9.57
C LYS A 105 20.31 7.38 11.08
N SER A 106 19.53 6.55 11.77
CA SER A 106 19.32 6.63 13.22
C SER A 106 20.62 6.63 14.07
N PRO A 107 21.67 5.84 13.74
CA PRO A 107 22.97 5.93 14.41
C PRO A 107 23.68 7.28 14.18
N ARG A 108 23.61 7.85 12.97
CA ARG A 108 24.33 9.11 12.64
C ARG A 108 23.66 10.34 13.28
N GLY A 109 22.34 10.35 13.40
CA GLY A 109 21.60 11.42 14.08
C GLY A 109 21.91 11.51 15.58
N ARG A 110 22.13 10.37 16.26
CA ARG A 110 22.55 10.34 17.67
C ARG A 110 23.97 10.85 17.90
N VAL A 111 24.89 10.63 16.95
CA VAL A 111 26.28 11.12 17.08
C VAL A 111 26.35 12.63 16.85
N ALA A 112 25.66 13.15 15.83
CA ALA A 112 25.64 14.59 15.56
C ALA A 112 24.99 15.43 16.67
N ALA A 113 23.98 14.89 17.38
CA ALA A 113 23.35 15.56 18.52
C ALA A 113 24.20 15.54 19.81
N LEU A 114 25.26 14.74 19.87
CA LEU A 114 26.22 14.70 20.98
C LEU A 114 27.45 15.58 20.72
N GLU A 115 27.61 16.09 19.50
CA GLU A 115 28.71 16.99 19.09
C GLU A 115 28.29 18.48 19.05
N MET A 116 27.08 18.80 19.52
CA MET A 116 26.56 20.16 19.74
C MET A 116 26.34 20.42 21.23
#